data_AF-A0A0G0ZUL6-F1
#
_entry.id   AF-A0A0G0ZUL6-F1
#
_cell.length_a   1.000
_cell.length_b   1.000
_cell.length_c   1.000
_cell.angle_alpha   90.00
_cell.angle_beta   90.00
_cell.angle_gamma   90.00
#
_symmetry.space_group_name_H-M   'P 1'
#
loop_
_entity.id
_entity.type
_entity.pdbx_description
1 polymer ?
#
loop_
_entity_poly.entity_id
_entity_poly.type
_entity_poly.pdbx_seq_one_letter_code
_entity_poly.pdbx_strand_id
1 'polypeptide(L)'
;MTMSQTLITSRDPKGLHAVGLFEAAYNKSRLDEARAQRLNERGGELQDGIVKLIAELSVSNQFADEKVRSSYTYPKEYKGPKPVADQIKTLAKIFGLDPSHAIEFAKNLPALPEGAEGWFAIPSVDALAKKRFPEVTDPAQKYCQAVPARSRQDRGLPVVLQLL
;
A
#
# COMPACT_ATOMS: atom_id res chain seq x y z
N MET A 1 -8.58 -18.02 28.70
CA MET A 1 -10.05 -17.91 28.56
C MET A 1 -10.38 -18.13 27.10
N THR A 2 -10.92 -19.30 26.76
CA THR A 2 -11.40 -19.61 25.41
C THR A 2 -12.69 -18.83 25.17
N MET A 3 -12.65 -17.86 24.27
CA MET A 3 -13.87 -17.19 23.79
C MET A 3 -14.72 -18.26 23.08
N SER A 4 -15.83 -18.67 23.69
CA SER A 4 -16.81 -19.51 23.02
C SER A 4 -17.34 -18.73 21.82
N GLN A 5 -17.04 -19.18 20.60
CA GLN A 5 -17.61 -18.57 19.40
C GLN A 5 -19.10 -18.92 19.37
N THR A 6 -19.95 -17.94 19.65
CA THR A 6 -21.39 -18.11 19.53
C THR A 6 -21.75 -18.36 18.07
N LEU A 7 -22.32 -19.54 17.79
CA LEU A 7 -22.82 -19.87 16.45
C LEU A 7 -23.98 -18.95 16.09
N ILE A 8 -23.82 -18.17 15.03
CA ILE A 8 -24.89 -17.36 14.46
C ILE A 8 -25.66 -18.21 13.45
N THR A 9 -26.96 -18.32 13.64
CA THR A 9 -27.90 -19.06 12.80
C THR A 9 -28.76 -18.10 11.99
N SER A 10 -29.52 -18.65 11.04
CA SER A 10 -30.51 -17.88 10.26
C SER A 10 -31.64 -17.27 11.11
N ARG A 11 -31.75 -17.62 12.39
CA ARG A 11 -32.76 -17.13 13.33
C ARG A 11 -32.29 -15.93 14.17
N ASP A 12 -30.99 -15.70 14.22
CA ASP A 12 -30.41 -14.54 14.91
C ASP A 12 -30.60 -13.25 14.08
N PRO A 13 -30.59 -12.05 14.69
CA PRO A 13 -30.80 -10.79 13.95
C PRO A 13 -29.88 -10.63 12.72
N LYS A 14 -28.63 -11.08 12.81
CA LYS A 14 -27.68 -11.07 11.68
C LYS A 14 -28.02 -12.08 10.60
N GLY A 15 -28.46 -13.29 10.99
CA GLY A 15 -28.90 -14.32 10.05
C GLY A 15 -30.17 -13.93 9.32
N LEU A 16 -31.15 -13.35 10.05
CA LEU A 16 -32.38 -12.81 9.47
C LEU A 16 -32.09 -11.73 8.44
N HIS A 17 -31.12 -10.84 8.70
CA HIS A 17 -30.70 -9.85 7.72
C HIS A 17 -30.16 -10.50 6.43
N ALA A 18 -29.33 -11.53 6.54
CA ALA A 18 -28.80 -12.25 5.37
C ALA A 18 -29.91 -12.97 4.57
N VAL A 19 -30.89 -13.57 5.25
CA VAL A 19 -32.07 -14.15 4.60
C VAL A 19 -32.88 -13.09 3.85
N GLY A 20 -33.05 -11.90 4.45
CA GLY A 20 -33.74 -10.78 3.81
C GLY A 20 -33.05 -10.27 2.53
N LEU A 21 -31.71 -10.40 2.42
CA LEU A 21 -30.98 -10.08 1.19
C LEU A 21 -31.32 -11.06 0.07
N PHE A 22 -31.43 -12.35 0.38
CA PHE A 22 -31.88 -13.35 -0.58
C PHE A 22 -33.32 -13.08 -1.03
N GLU A 23 -34.23 -12.80 -0.09
CA GLU A 23 -35.62 -12.44 -0.39
C GLU A 23 -35.69 -11.25 -1.35
N ALA A 24 -34.94 -10.17 -1.08
CA ALA A 24 -34.90 -8.99 -1.94
C ALA A 24 -34.41 -9.32 -3.36
N ALA A 25 -33.36 -10.14 -3.49
CA ALA A 25 -32.82 -10.57 -4.77
C ALA A 25 -33.81 -11.47 -5.54
N TYR A 26 -34.48 -12.38 -4.85
CA TYR A 26 -35.50 -13.25 -5.40
C TYR A 26 -36.68 -12.44 -5.96
N ASN A 27 -37.21 -11.49 -5.17
CA ASN A 27 -38.30 -10.61 -5.58
C ASN A 27 -37.91 -9.70 -6.75
N LYS A 28 -36.70 -9.13 -6.74
CA LYS A 28 -36.17 -8.31 -7.83
C LYS A 28 -36.06 -9.08 -9.16
N SER A 29 -35.88 -10.40 -9.10
CA SER A 29 -35.75 -11.25 -10.28
C SER A 29 -37.07 -11.48 -11.03
N ARG A 30 -38.21 -11.07 -10.45
CA ARG A 30 -39.55 -11.13 -11.05
C ARG A 30 -39.81 -12.48 -11.72
N LEU A 31 -39.60 -13.56 -10.97
CA LEU A 31 -39.81 -14.92 -11.46
C LEU A 31 -41.31 -15.14 -11.62
N ASP A 32 -41.72 -15.63 -12.80
CA ASP A 32 -43.03 -16.23 -12.98
C ASP A 32 -43.07 -17.62 -12.32
N GLU A 33 -44.27 -18.20 -12.21
CA GLU A 33 -44.50 -19.49 -11.55
C GLU A 33 -43.59 -20.61 -12.11
N ALA A 34 -43.47 -20.69 -13.43
CA ALA A 34 -42.67 -21.73 -14.08
C ALA A 34 -41.16 -21.54 -13.83
N ARG A 35 -40.66 -20.30 -13.79
CA ARG A 35 -39.26 -19.99 -13.48
C ARG A 35 -38.95 -20.21 -12.01
N ALA A 36 -39.86 -19.84 -11.12
CA ALA A 36 -39.75 -20.09 -9.68
C ALA A 36 -39.69 -21.60 -9.40
N GLN A 37 -40.57 -22.38 -10.03
CA GLN A 37 -40.57 -23.84 -9.92
C GLN A 37 -39.24 -24.44 -10.38
N ARG A 38 -38.74 -24.07 -11.57
CA ARG A 38 -37.45 -24.57 -12.07
C ARG A 38 -36.27 -24.23 -11.16
N LEU A 39 -36.27 -23.04 -10.56
CA LEU A 39 -35.23 -22.64 -9.60
C LEU A 39 -35.29 -23.50 -8.33
N ASN A 40 -36.50 -23.73 -7.80
CA ASN A 40 -36.71 -24.50 -6.58
C ASN A 40 -36.45 -26.01 -6.77
N GLU A 41 -36.79 -26.56 -7.93
CA GLU A 41 -36.47 -27.96 -8.30
C GLU A 41 -34.97 -28.19 -8.45
N ARG A 42 -34.20 -27.15 -8.82
CA ARG A 42 -32.73 -27.15 -8.81
C ARG A 42 -32.15 -26.73 -7.45
N GLY A 43 -32.90 -26.94 -6.36
CA GLY A 43 -32.56 -26.47 -5.02
C GLY A 43 -31.18 -26.90 -4.51
N GLY A 44 -30.67 -28.06 -4.93
CA GLY A 44 -29.31 -28.49 -4.61
C GLY A 44 -28.23 -27.59 -5.22
N GLU A 45 -28.34 -27.28 -6.52
CA GLU A 45 -27.40 -26.37 -7.20
C GLU A 45 -27.50 -24.94 -6.64
N LEU A 46 -28.72 -24.51 -6.29
CA LEU A 46 -28.93 -23.23 -5.64
C LEU A 46 -28.26 -23.18 -4.26
N GLN A 47 -28.40 -24.26 -3.47
CA GLN A 47 -27.76 -24.38 -2.16
C GLN A 47 -26.23 -24.34 -2.28
N ASP A 48 -25.64 -25.08 -3.22
CA ASP A 48 -24.19 -25.08 -3.44
C ASP A 48 -23.68 -23.69 -3.83
N GLY A 49 -24.41 -22.98 -4.70
CA GLY A 49 -24.10 -21.61 -5.06
C GLY A 49 -24.14 -20.64 -3.88
N ILE A 50 -25.16 -20.76 -3.02
CA ILE A 50 -25.29 -19.93 -1.81
C ILE A 50 -24.17 -20.24 -0.81
N VAL A 51 -23.84 -21.52 -0.58
CA VAL A 51 -22.75 -21.93 0.31
C VAL A 51 -21.42 -21.35 -0.16
N LYS A 52 -21.14 -21.42 -1.46
CA LYS A 52 -19.93 -20.84 -2.06
C LYS A 52 -19.87 -19.33 -1.84
N LEU A 53 -20.96 -18.62 -2.11
CA LEU A 53 -21.03 -17.17 -1.94
C LEU A 53 -20.86 -16.75 -0.47
N ILE A 54 -21.46 -17.50 0.47
CA ILE A 54 -21.26 -17.28 1.91
C ILE A 54 -19.78 -17.45 2.26
N ALA A 55 -19.11 -18.49 1.77
CA ALA A 55 -17.69 -18.70 2.04
C ALA A 55 -16.83 -17.55 1.49
N GLU A 56 -17.08 -17.10 0.26
CA GLU A 56 -16.34 -15.99 -0.36
C GLU A 56 -16.51 -14.66 0.40
N LEU A 57 -17.73 -14.34 0.85
CA LEU A 57 -18.05 -13.05 1.48
C LEU A 57 -17.86 -13.02 3.00
N SER A 58 -17.78 -14.19 3.67
CA SER A 58 -17.63 -14.26 5.13
C SER A 58 -16.18 -14.30 5.61
N VAL A 59 -15.22 -14.61 4.73
CA VAL A 59 -13.80 -14.57 5.08
C VAL A 59 -13.33 -13.12 5.14
N SER A 60 -13.17 -12.60 6.36
CA SER A 60 -12.57 -11.30 6.62
C SER A 60 -11.12 -11.29 6.15
N ASN A 61 -10.82 -10.37 5.23
CA ASN A 61 -9.47 -10.04 4.78
C ASN A 61 -8.74 -11.21 4.11
N GLN A 62 -9.16 -11.55 2.88
CA GLN A 62 -8.45 -12.51 2.01
C GLN A 62 -6.96 -12.20 1.78
N PHE A 63 -6.49 -11.01 2.20
CA PHE A 63 -5.09 -10.57 2.15
C PHE A 63 -4.43 -10.49 3.54
N ALA A 64 -5.08 -10.97 4.61
CA ALA A 64 -4.52 -10.99 5.96
C ALA A 64 -3.21 -11.77 6.00
N ASP A 65 -3.15 -12.86 5.25
CA ASP A 65 -1.99 -13.74 5.12
C ASP A 65 -1.06 -13.36 3.95
N GLU A 66 -1.39 -12.30 3.18
CA GLU A 66 -0.51 -11.79 2.11
C GLU A 66 0.70 -11.03 2.68
N LYS A 67 0.63 -10.59 3.95
CA LYS A 67 1.79 -10.06 4.69
C LYS A 67 2.73 -11.20 5.11
N VAL A 68 3.42 -11.78 4.15
CA VAL A 68 4.57 -12.66 4.44
C VAL A 68 5.70 -11.78 4.97
N ARG A 69 6.26 -12.11 6.14
CA ARG A 69 7.46 -11.44 6.63
C ARG A 69 8.56 -11.62 5.58
N SER A 70 9.00 -10.51 5.01
CA SER A 70 10.18 -10.51 4.15
C SER A 70 11.36 -11.09 4.95
N SER A 71 12.01 -12.11 4.42
CA SER A 71 13.32 -12.56 4.90
C SER A 71 14.44 -11.62 4.45
N TYR A 72 14.11 -10.64 3.60
CA TYR A 72 15.04 -9.62 3.13
C TYR A 72 15.22 -8.57 4.22
N THR A 73 16.28 -8.75 5.00
CA THR A 73 16.75 -7.79 5.99
C THR A 73 18.01 -7.11 5.47
N TYR A 74 18.31 -5.91 5.97
CA TYR A 74 19.60 -5.28 5.68
C TYR A 74 20.78 -6.18 6.10
N PRO A 75 21.94 -6.06 5.43
CA PRO A 75 23.18 -6.71 5.85
C PRO A 75 23.50 -6.40 7.32
N LYS A 76 24.13 -7.33 8.03
CA LYS A 76 24.43 -7.20 9.48
C LYS A 76 25.36 -6.02 9.80
N GLU A 77 26.14 -5.63 8.80
CA GLU A 77 27.09 -4.53 8.81
C GLU A 77 26.38 -3.17 8.77
N TYR A 78 25.14 -3.13 8.29
CA TYR A 78 24.36 -1.91 8.23
C TYR A 78 23.93 -1.48 9.64
N LYS A 79 24.29 -0.24 10.02
CA LYS A 79 24.03 0.35 11.34
C LYS A 79 23.01 1.50 11.29
N GLY A 80 22.22 1.58 10.23
CA GLY A 80 21.35 2.71 9.96
C GLY A 80 22.03 3.80 9.13
N PRO A 81 21.30 4.88 8.82
CA PRO A 81 21.81 5.96 7.98
C PRO A 81 22.94 6.73 8.68
N LYS A 82 23.89 7.23 7.89
CA LYS A 82 24.88 8.20 8.38
C LYS A 82 24.19 9.50 8.83
N PRO A 83 24.84 10.36 9.63
CA PRO A 83 24.31 11.68 9.93
C PRO A 83 23.93 12.44 8.65
N VAL A 84 22.75 13.08 8.63
CA VAL A 84 22.20 13.72 7.42
C VAL A 84 23.14 14.78 6.83
N ALA A 85 23.88 15.50 7.67
CA ALA A 85 24.89 16.47 7.23
C ALA A 85 26.03 15.82 6.43
N ASP A 86 26.44 14.60 6.81
CA ASP A 86 27.48 13.85 6.09
C ASP A 86 26.95 13.27 4.79
N GLN A 87 25.68 12.86 4.76
CA GLN A 87 25.01 12.46 3.52
C GLN A 87 24.97 13.64 2.54
N ILE A 88 24.56 14.83 3.00
CA ILE A 88 24.52 16.06 2.18
C ILE A 88 25.89 16.38 1.59
N LYS A 89 26.95 16.40 2.41
CA LYS A 89 28.32 16.64 1.93
C LYS A 89 28.77 15.59 0.90
N THR A 90 28.43 14.33 1.13
CA THR A 90 28.79 13.23 0.22
C THR A 90 28.09 13.38 -1.13
N LEU A 91 26.78 13.65 -1.13
CA LEU A 91 26.00 13.86 -2.34
C LEU A 91 26.46 15.10 -3.10
N ALA A 92 26.70 16.21 -2.41
CA ALA A 92 27.22 17.44 -3.00
C ALA A 92 28.57 17.20 -3.71
N LYS A 93 29.46 16.39 -3.11
CA LYS A 93 30.72 15.99 -3.74
C LYS A 93 30.51 15.12 -4.97
N ILE A 94 29.64 14.11 -4.91
CA ILE A 94 29.37 13.19 -6.03
C ILE A 94 28.78 13.95 -7.23
N PHE A 95 27.83 14.85 -6.97
CA PHE A 95 27.09 15.53 -8.03
C PHE A 95 27.66 16.92 -8.38
N GLY A 96 28.64 17.42 -7.63
CA GLY A 96 29.22 18.76 -7.82
C GLY A 96 28.21 19.88 -7.54
N LEU A 97 27.41 19.71 -6.48
CA LEU A 97 26.39 20.65 -6.02
C LEU A 97 26.89 21.48 -4.84
N ASP A 98 26.24 22.61 -4.57
CA ASP A 98 26.49 23.42 -3.37
C ASP A 98 25.66 22.89 -2.19
N PRO A 99 26.28 22.42 -1.09
CA PRO A 99 25.56 21.88 0.05
C PRO A 99 25.04 22.94 1.03
N SER A 100 25.42 24.22 0.87
CA SER A 100 25.30 25.25 1.93
C SER A 100 23.88 25.38 2.48
N HIS A 101 22.89 25.55 1.58
CA HIS A 101 21.49 25.69 1.96
C HIS A 101 20.94 24.43 2.65
N ALA A 102 21.26 23.24 2.15
CA ALA A 102 20.79 21.98 2.73
C ALA A 102 21.41 21.71 4.11
N ILE A 103 22.68 22.07 4.32
CA ILE A 103 23.32 21.97 5.64
C ILE A 103 22.63 22.88 6.65
N GLU A 104 22.26 24.09 6.26
CA GLU A 104 21.51 25.01 7.13
C GLU A 104 20.12 24.47 7.46
N PHE A 105 19.41 23.94 6.47
CA PHE A 105 18.11 23.32 6.69
C PHE A 105 18.22 22.11 7.64
N ALA A 106 19.23 21.26 7.46
CA ALA A 106 19.43 20.05 8.24
C ALA A 106 19.63 20.32 9.76
N LYS A 107 20.08 21.53 10.14
CA LYS A 107 20.20 21.94 11.55
C LYS A 107 18.85 22.12 12.24
N ASN A 108 17.80 22.37 11.46
CA ASN A 108 16.45 22.70 11.95
C ASN A 108 15.45 21.56 11.73
N LEU A 109 15.94 20.32 11.54
CA LEU A 109 15.06 19.18 11.37
C LEU A 109 14.26 18.90 12.64
N PRO A 110 12.97 18.56 12.51
CA PRO A 110 12.16 18.17 13.66
C PRO A 110 12.66 16.84 14.25
N ALA A 111 12.12 16.50 15.42
CA ALA A 111 12.35 15.19 16.02
C ALA A 111 11.99 14.08 15.02
N LEU A 112 12.79 13.01 15.03
CA LEU A 112 12.58 11.89 14.13
C LEU A 112 11.23 11.21 14.45
N PRO A 113 10.35 10.98 13.45
CA PRO A 113 9.07 10.31 13.67
C PRO A 113 9.23 8.90 14.26
N GLU A 114 8.25 8.45 15.03
CA GLU A 114 8.24 7.09 15.57
C GLU A 114 8.28 6.05 14.45
N GLY A 115 9.15 5.05 14.60
CA GLY A 115 9.36 3.99 13.60
C GLY A 115 10.21 4.38 12.39
N ALA A 116 10.68 5.64 12.30
CA ALA A 116 11.63 6.03 11.26
C ALA A 116 13.06 5.63 11.62
N GLU A 117 13.81 5.19 10.60
CA GLU A 117 15.19 4.73 10.74
C GLU A 117 16.19 5.89 10.86
N GLY A 118 15.85 7.04 10.27
CA GLY A 118 16.66 8.25 10.30
C GLY A 118 16.31 9.19 9.16
N TRP A 119 17.01 10.32 9.10
CA TRP A 119 16.89 11.29 8.01
C TRP A 119 17.78 10.89 6.82
N PHE A 120 17.22 10.99 5.62
CA PHE A 120 17.93 10.71 4.37
C PHE A 120 17.98 11.97 3.50
N ALA A 121 19.16 12.28 2.97
CA ALA A 121 19.34 13.37 2.02
C ALA A 121 19.11 12.85 0.58
N ILE A 122 18.32 13.57 -0.22
CA ILE A 122 18.12 13.27 -1.63
C ILE A 122 18.37 14.54 -2.45
N PRO A 123 19.27 14.51 -3.45
CA PRO A 123 19.51 15.67 -4.30
C PRO A 123 18.23 16.09 -5.02
N SER A 124 17.98 17.38 -5.21
CA SER A 124 16.79 17.77 -6.00
C SER A 124 17.04 17.61 -7.48
N VAL A 125 15.92 17.31 -8.13
CA VAL A 125 15.80 17.16 -9.56
C VAL A 125 16.24 18.44 -10.26
N ASP A 126 15.87 19.62 -9.75
CA ASP A 126 16.23 20.89 -10.38
C ASP A 126 17.72 21.21 -10.25
N ALA A 127 18.32 20.99 -9.08
CA ALA A 127 19.75 21.18 -8.87
C ALA A 127 20.58 20.24 -9.76
N LEU A 128 20.15 18.97 -9.87
CA LEU A 128 20.77 17.99 -10.75
C LEU A 128 20.58 18.32 -12.23
N ALA A 129 19.36 18.63 -12.65
CA ALA A 129 19.04 18.96 -14.04
C ALA A 129 19.80 20.21 -14.49
N LYS A 130 19.83 21.27 -13.69
CA LYS A 130 20.61 22.48 -14.02
C LYS A 130 22.10 22.21 -14.18
N LYS A 131 22.66 21.28 -13.39
CA LYS A 131 24.09 20.95 -13.42
C LYS A 131 24.46 19.99 -14.55
N ARG A 132 23.59 19.04 -14.90
CA ARG A 132 23.88 17.92 -15.81
C ARG A 132 23.17 18.00 -17.16
N PHE A 133 22.03 18.69 -17.21
CA PHE A 133 21.14 18.81 -18.37
C PHE A 133 20.61 20.26 -18.50
N PRO A 134 21.48 21.28 -18.59
CA PRO A 134 21.07 22.69 -18.60
C PRO A 134 20.15 23.06 -19.76
N GLU A 135 20.19 22.31 -20.85
CA GLU A 135 19.33 22.43 -22.03
C GLU A 135 17.88 21.97 -21.81
N VAL A 136 17.61 21.19 -20.76
CA VAL A 136 16.27 20.65 -20.48
C VAL A 136 15.49 21.63 -19.61
N THR A 137 14.57 22.36 -20.23
CA THR A 137 13.71 23.35 -19.57
C THR A 137 12.35 22.78 -19.15
N ASP A 138 11.88 21.74 -19.85
CA ASP A 138 10.60 21.07 -19.56
C ASP A 138 10.64 20.33 -18.20
N PRO A 139 9.73 20.63 -17.26
CA PRO A 139 9.73 20.03 -15.93
C PRO A 139 9.59 18.49 -15.92
N ALA A 140 8.78 17.92 -16.81
CA ALA A 140 8.60 16.46 -16.85
C ALA A 140 9.86 15.78 -17.38
N GLN A 141 10.48 16.37 -18.39
CA GLN A 141 11.73 15.88 -18.95
C GLN A 141 12.91 16.03 -17.98
N LYS A 142 12.98 17.11 -17.18
CA LYS A 142 13.96 17.25 -16.09
C LYS A 142 13.89 16.09 -15.11
N TYR A 143 12.68 15.71 -14.70
CA TYR A 143 12.48 14.58 -13.80
C TYR A 143 12.96 13.26 -14.42
N CYS A 144 12.57 12.97 -15.66
CA CYS A 144 12.98 11.76 -16.35
C CYS A 144 14.50 11.65 -16.55
N GLN A 145 15.18 12.78 -16.76
CA GLN A 145 16.63 12.81 -16.96
C GLN A 145 17.41 12.79 -15.63
N ALA A 146 16.91 13.47 -14.59
CA ALA A 146 17.56 13.51 -13.29
C ALA A 146 17.34 12.23 -12.47
N VAL A 147 16.25 11.50 -12.73
CA VAL A 147 15.94 10.21 -12.11
C VAL A 147 16.04 9.13 -13.18
N PRO A 148 17.24 8.61 -13.51
CA PRO A 148 17.34 7.44 -14.36
C PRO A 148 16.54 6.33 -13.69
N ALA A 149 15.60 5.75 -14.44
CA ALA A 149 14.55 4.84 -14.00
C ALA A 149 14.98 4.03 -12.76
N ARG A 150 14.31 4.25 -11.63
CA ARG A 150 14.37 3.35 -10.46
C ARG A 150 14.28 1.94 -11.02
N SER A 151 15.38 1.19 -10.94
CA SER A 151 15.35 -0.25 -11.16
C SER A 151 14.21 -0.79 -10.32
N ARG A 152 13.28 -1.51 -10.96
CA ARG A 152 12.10 -2.12 -10.37
C ARG A 152 12.50 -3.08 -9.24
N GLN A 153 12.84 -2.60 -8.05
CA GLN A 153 13.12 -3.50 -6.92
C GLN A 153 12.98 -2.90 -5.51
N ASP A 154 12.66 -1.62 -5.31
CA ASP A 154 12.49 -1.08 -3.94
C ASP A 154 11.20 -0.28 -3.78
N ARG A 155 10.18 -0.96 -3.23
CA ARG A 155 8.97 -0.35 -2.66
C ARG A 155 8.97 -0.58 -1.14
N GLY A 156 9.88 0.09 -0.45
CA GLY A 156 9.70 0.50 0.94
C GLY A 156 9.92 2.01 0.96
N LEU A 157 8.90 2.80 1.33
CA LEU A 157 9.00 4.25 1.37
C LEU A 157 9.54 4.68 2.74
N PRO A 158 10.81 5.13 2.86
CA PRO A 158 11.18 5.99 3.98
C PRO A 158 10.54 7.37 3.81
N VAL A 159 10.35 8.09 4.91
CA VAL A 159 9.96 9.50 4.90
C VAL A 159 11.08 10.29 4.21
N VAL A 160 10.79 10.79 3.01
CA VAL A 160 11.77 11.47 2.15
C VAL A 160 11.72 12.97 2.41
N LEU A 161 12.88 13.56 2.68
CA LEU A 161 13.06 15.00 2.65
C LEU A 161 13.89 15.38 1.43
N GLN A 162 13.30 16.12 0.50
CA GLN A 162 14.01 16.71 -0.63
C GLN A 162 14.88 17.86 -0.12
N LEU A 163 16.19 17.73 -0.27
CA LEU A 163 17.15 18.78 0.08
C LEU A 163 18.18 18.81 -1.05
N LEU A 164 18.24 19.93 -1.78
CA LEU A 164 18.89 19.98 -3.09
C LEU A 164 18.53 21.24 -3.88
#